data_AF-A0A2G9M4X0-F1
#
_entry.id   AF-A0A2G9M4X0-F1
#
_cell.length_a   1.000
_cell.length_b   1.000
_cell.length_c   1.000
_cell.angle_alpha   90.00
_cell.angle_beta   90.00
_cell.angle_gamma   90.00
#
_symmetry.space_group_name_H-M   'P 1'
#
loop_
_entity.id
_entity.type
_entity.pdbx_description
1 polymer ?
#
loop_
_entity_poly.entity_id
_entity_poly.type
_entity_poly.pdbx_seq_one_letter_code
_entity_poly.pdbx_strand_id
1 'polypeptide(L)' 'MNKTIKNEGVWMNEYETLKDVYRNIKEFLKLYNTKRLHSSIGYKPPIEFEKEQILNTRIIA' A
#
# COMPACT_ATOMS: atom_id res chain seq x y z
N MET A 1 -9.82 -4.42 -1.30
CA MET A 1 -9.40 -3.24 -0.51
C MET A 1 -9.03 -3.72 0.90
N ASN A 2 -7.76 -3.58 1.31
CA ASN A 2 -7.28 -4.11 2.59
C ASN A 2 -7.99 -3.41 3.77
N LYS A 3 -8.42 -4.16 4.81
CA LYS A 3 -9.09 -3.60 6.02
C LYS A 3 -8.26 -2.48 6.66
N THR A 4 -6.94 -2.57 6.58
CA THR A 4 -5.99 -1.58 7.10
C THR A 4 -6.17 -0.19 6.49
N ILE A 5 -6.44 -0.08 5.17
CA ILE A 5 -6.60 1.22 4.49
C ILE A 5 -7.85 1.93 5.02
N LYS A 6 -8.95 1.20 5.20
CA LYS A 6 -10.19 1.78 5.72
C LYS A 6 -10.03 2.20 7.19
N ASN A 7 -9.42 1.35 8.00
CA ASN A 7 -9.30 1.61 9.43
C ASN A 7 -8.31 2.73 9.75
N GLU A 8 -7.09 2.67 9.22
CA GLU A 8 -6.02 3.62 9.54
C GLU A 8 -6.06 4.87 8.64
N GLY A 9 -6.43 4.71 7.37
CA GLY A 9 -6.43 5.82 6.41
C GLY A 9 -7.74 6.61 6.37
N VAL A 10 -8.86 6.07 6.85
CA VAL A 10 -10.16 6.77 6.78
C VAL A 10 -10.81 6.89 8.16
N TRP A 11 -10.94 5.80 8.92
CA TRP A 11 -11.70 5.83 10.18
C TRP A 11 -10.94 6.42 11.37
N MET A 12 -9.60 6.38 11.37
CA MET A 12 -8.79 6.98 12.45
C MET A 12 -8.46 8.46 12.24
N ASN A 13 -8.86 9.05 11.11
CA ASN A 13 -8.57 10.45 10.80
C ASN A 13 -9.86 11.24 10.69
N GLU A 14 -9.89 12.42 11.30
CA GLU A 14 -10.94 13.41 11.08
C GLU A 14 -10.53 14.30 9.90
N TYR A 15 -11.49 14.58 9.01
CA TYR A 15 -11.25 15.35 7.79
C TYR A 15 -12.25 16.48 7.68
N GLU A 16 -11.75 17.69 7.45
CA GLU A 16 -12.59 18.86 7.22
C GLU A 16 -13.10 18.90 5.78
N THR A 17 -12.31 18.42 4.82
CA THR A 17 -12.68 18.43 3.40
C THR A 17 -12.35 17.13 2.69
N LEU A 18 -13.07 16.86 1.59
CA LEU A 18 -12.75 15.73 0.70
C LEU A 18 -11.32 15.81 0.15
N LYS A 19 -10.79 17.03 -0.05
CA LYS A 19 -9.42 17.24 -0.54
C LYS A 19 -8.38 16.69 0.45
N ASP A 20 -8.64 16.84 1.74
CA ASP A 20 -7.77 16.33 2.79
C ASP A 20 -7.80 14.81 2.87
N VAL A 21 -8.99 14.22 2.68
CA VAL A 21 -9.16 12.76 2.53
C VAL A 21 -8.30 12.23 1.38
N TYR A 22 -8.41 12.83 0.19
CA TYR A 22 -7.63 12.41 -0.97
C TYR A 22 -6.12 12.53 -0.75
N ARG A 23 -5.68 13.62 -0.10
CA ARG A 23 -4.27 13.82 0.22
C ARG A 23 -3.76 12.76 1.19
N ASN A 24 -4.51 12.48 2.27
CA ASN A 24 -4.12 11.49 3.26
C ASN A 24 -4.08 10.08 2.64
N ILE A 25 -5.12 9.68 1.92
CA ILE A 25 -5.16 8.37 1.25
C ILE A 25 -3.98 8.22 0.29
N LYS A 26 -3.63 9.27 -0.46
CA LYS A 26 -2.49 9.24 -1.38
C LYS A 26 -1.17 9.00 -0.66
N GLU A 27 -0.91 9.73 0.42
CA GLU A 27 0.31 9.54 1.23
C GLU A 27 0.32 8.18 1.94
N PHE A 28 -0.82 7.74 2.45
CA PHE A 28 -0.97 6.42 3.08
C PHE A 28 -0.63 5.31 2.08
N LEU A 29 -1.21 5.34 0.88
CA LEU A 29 -0.94 4.35 -0.17
C LEU A 29 0.53 4.34 -0.59
N LYS A 30 1.16 5.52 -0.66
CA LYS A 30 2.60 5.63 -0.94
C LYS A 30 3.41 4.89 0.12
N LEU A 31 3.17 5.14 1.40
CA LEU A 31 3.89 4.47 2.50
C LEU A 31 3.57 2.97 2.55
N TYR A 32 2.31 2.60 2.34
CA TYR A 32 1.87 1.21 2.28
C TYR A 32 2.62 0.43 1.19
N ASN A 33 2.68 0.96 -0.03
CA ASN A 33 3.32 0.28 -1.16
C ASN A 33 4.85 0.29 -1.10
N THR A 34 5.48 1.31 -0.49
CA THR A 34 6.94 1.50 -0.53
C THR A 34 7.67 1.09 0.74
N LYS A 35 7.00 1.04 1.89
CA LYS A 35 7.67 0.82 3.18
C LYS A 35 7.02 -0.23 4.07
N ARG A 36 5.72 -0.50 3.92
CA ARG A 36 5.03 -1.42 4.84
C ARG A 36 5.43 -2.86 4.55
N LEU A 37 5.96 -3.54 5.56
CA LEU A 37 6.32 -4.95 5.45
C LEU A 37 5.08 -5.82 5.69
N HIS A 38 4.91 -6.84 4.85
CA HIS A 38 3.78 -7.75 4.92
C HIS A 38 4.27 -9.17 5.13
N SER A 39 3.83 -9.79 6.22
CA SER A 39 4.21 -11.17 6.56
C SER A 39 3.79 -12.17 5.48
N SER A 40 2.65 -11.95 4.81
CA SER A 40 2.14 -12.82 3.74
C SER A 40 2.99 -12.84 2.47
N ILE A 41 3.86 -11.85 2.27
CA ILE A 41 4.78 -11.77 1.11
C ILE A 41 6.25 -11.79 1.55
N GLY A 42 6.53 -12.34 2.74
CA GLY A 42 7.91 -12.53 3.21
C GLY A 42 8.55 -11.26 3.79
N TYR A 43 7.77 -10.44 4.50
CA TYR A 43 8.23 -9.23 5.16
C TYR A 43 8.92 -8.23 4.23
N LYS A 44 8.30 -7.97 3.07
CA LYS A 44 8.75 -6.94 2.12
C LYS A 44 7.60 -6.00 1.71
N PRO A 45 7.90 -4.81 1.18
CA PRO A 45 6.92 -3.92 0.61
C PRO A 45 6.22 -4.51 -0.63
N PRO A 46 4.94 -4.18 -0.88
CA PRO A 46 4.22 -4.65 -2.06
C PRO A 46 4.94 -4.36 -3.38
N ILE A 47 5.56 -3.19 -3.51
CA ILE A 47 6.27 -2.81 -4.74
C ILE A 47 7.50 -3.69 -5.02
N GLU A 48 8.18 -4.18 -3.97
CA GLU A 48 9.31 -5.09 -4.12
C GLU A 48 8.84 -6.48 -4.51
N PHE A 49 7.76 -6.95 -3.88
CA PHE A 49 7.12 -8.20 -4.25
C PHE A 49 6.67 -8.21 -5.72
N GLU A 50 5.97 -7.17 -6.18
CA GLU A 50 5.54 -7.06 -7.58
C GLU A 50 6.72 -7.06 -8.56
N LYS A 51 7.81 -6.35 -8.23
CA LYS A 51 9.03 -6.35 -9.05
C LYS A 51 9.65 -7.74 -9.16
N GLU A 52 9.73 -8.47 -8.06
CA GLU A 52 10.21 -9.85 -8.06
C GLU A 52 9.31 -10.78 -8.88
N GLN A 53 7.98 -10.64 -8.76
CA GLN A 53 7.04 -11.43 -9.55
C GLN A 53 7.19 -11.16 -11.05
N ILE A 54 7.30 -9.88 -11.45
CA ILE A 54 7.51 -9.49 -12.85
C ILE A 54 8.83 -10.07 -13.38
N LEU A 55 9.91 -9.99 -12.59
CA LEU A 55 11.20 -10.54 -12.98
C LEU A 55 11.11 -12.06 -13.17
N ASN A 56 10.47 -12.77 -12.23
CA ASN A 56 10.27 -14.20 -12.33
C ASN A 56 9.46 -14.56 -13.58
N THR A 57 8.32 -13.90 -13.85
CA THR A 57 7.53 -14.18 -15.06
C THR A 57 8.30 -13.95 -16.36
N ARG A 58 9.20 -12.94 -16.40
CA ARG A 58 10.04 -12.65 -17.58
C ARG A 58 11.18 -13.63 -17.80
N ILE A 59 11.63 -14.33 -16.76
CA ILE A 59 12.70 -15.35 -16.88
C ILE A 59 12.11 -16.68 -17.38
N ILE A 60 10.81 -16.90 -17.20
CA ILE A 60 10.13 -18.16 -17.55
C ILE A 60 9.38 -18.06 -18.89
N ALA A 61 9.43 -16.90 -19.58
CA ALA A 61 8.84 -16.65 -20.90
C ALA A 61 9.92 -16.56 -21.98
#